data_AF-A0A8J2Q087-F1
#
_entry.id   AF-A0A8J2Q087-F1
#
_cell.length_a   1.000
_cell.length_b   1.000
_cell.length_c   1.000
_cell.angle_alpha   90.00
_cell.angle_beta   90.00
_cell.angle_gamma   90.00
#
_symmetry.space_group_name_H-M   'P 1'
#
loop_
_entity.id
_entity.type
_entity.pdbx_description
1 polymer ?
#
loop_
_entity_poly.entity_id
_entity_poly.type
_entity_poly.pdbx_seq_one_letter_code
_entity_poly.pdbx_strand_id
1 'polypeptide(L)'
;MLIWLNMKLHRDQILRCWKGGIYAEEVKMENSNTDINSNSRMLPEQISEIVHRIFGPADLHVHPFLIGWYNELVGSKFALNVPEDTVAFVVISGPTIFEKCVIPFLRNQVGRNNSFCTIDPLDETMKFMFRLFLKELEAQGFETEAFHDFDLFPNRRPKVLVQTAAHVAGAAEYFLESRLTCLESIPKKKLFGVAVHPEYGGWFAIRGIIILKNVREKWEPPPPLNILPDESKIAFLLEQFTYNWKANIWRDVVPVKNDVRYSADFLEYLETDPNKRWDFIVQKGYLGDMECP
;
A
#
# COMPACT_ATOMS: atom_id res chain seq x y z
N MET A 1 35.03 7.90 1.96
CA MET A 1 35.33 6.53 2.46
C MET A 1 34.69 6.22 3.80
N LEU A 2 34.73 7.11 4.81
CA LEU A 2 34.08 6.92 6.12
C LEU A 2 32.52 6.88 6.09
N ILE A 3 31.88 7.65 5.19
CA ILE A 3 30.40 7.64 5.03
C ILE A 3 29.92 6.30 4.45
N TRP A 4 30.70 5.69 3.56
CA TRP A 4 30.41 4.39 2.95
C TRP A 4 30.55 3.22 3.95
N LEU A 5 31.52 3.30 4.87
CA LEU A 5 31.75 2.28 5.90
C LEU A 5 30.63 2.29 6.97
N ASN A 6 30.18 3.47 7.40
CA ASN A 6 29.07 3.62 8.35
C ASN A 6 27.73 3.14 7.77
N MET A 7 27.52 3.31 6.45
CA MET A 7 26.29 2.89 5.77
C MET A 7 26.22 1.40 5.48
N LYS A 8 27.35 0.73 5.21
CA LYS A 8 27.41 -0.72 5.05
C LYS A 8 27.07 -1.45 6.36
N LEU A 9 27.57 -0.93 7.50
CA LEU A 9 27.18 -1.38 8.84
C LEU A 9 25.67 -1.21 9.10
N HIS A 10 25.07 -0.09 8.70
CA HIS A 10 23.63 0.15 8.88
C HIS A 10 22.75 -0.76 8.00
N ARG A 11 23.13 -1.01 6.73
CA ARG A 11 22.45 -1.93 5.81
C ARG A 11 22.53 -3.38 6.30
N ASP A 12 23.70 -3.82 6.71
CA ASP A 12 23.92 -5.19 7.20
C ASP A 12 23.27 -5.41 8.57
N GLN A 13 23.15 -4.38 9.42
CA GLN A 13 22.42 -4.46 10.69
C GLN A 13 20.90 -4.49 10.50
N ILE A 14 20.33 -3.72 9.56
CA ILE A 14 18.88 -3.77 9.25
C ILE A 14 18.48 -5.15 8.70
N LEU A 15 19.28 -5.71 7.79
CA LEU A 15 19.07 -7.06 7.26
C LEU A 15 19.31 -8.15 8.32
N ARG A 16 20.23 -7.94 9.27
CA ARG A 16 20.41 -8.83 10.44
C ARG A 16 19.23 -8.75 11.42
N CYS A 17 18.64 -7.57 11.62
CA CYS A 17 17.45 -7.40 12.48
C CYS A 17 16.22 -8.14 11.92
N TRP A 18 16.08 -8.24 10.60
CA TRP A 18 15.01 -9.01 9.96
C TRP A 18 15.27 -10.53 9.91
N LYS A 19 16.55 -10.95 9.95
CA LYS A 19 16.90 -12.36 10.14
C LYS A 19 16.83 -12.83 11.61
N GLY A 20 16.88 -11.90 12.56
CA GLY A 20 16.96 -12.20 14.00
C GLY A 20 15.63 -12.40 14.72
N GLY A 21 14.49 -12.23 14.04
CA GLY A 21 13.16 -12.44 14.59
C GLY A 21 12.28 -13.21 13.63
N ILE A 22 12.16 -14.53 13.84
CA ILE A 22 11.19 -15.41 13.19
C ILE A 22 11.43 -15.66 11.69
N TYR A 23 12.61 -16.14 11.27
CA TYR A 23 12.75 -16.91 10.02
C TYR A 23 13.91 -17.89 10.14
N ALA A 24 13.66 -18.98 10.85
CA ALA A 24 14.45 -20.21 10.78
C ALA A 24 13.53 -21.38 10.41
N GLU A 25 12.65 -21.17 9.42
CA GLU A 25 12.07 -22.28 8.67
C GLU A 25 12.21 -21.96 7.19
N GLU A 26 12.88 -22.86 6.49
CA GLU A 26 13.06 -22.85 5.04
C GLU A 26 11.68 -22.85 4.37
N VAL A 27 11.25 -21.70 3.87
CA VAL A 27 10.16 -21.64 2.90
C VAL A 27 10.67 -22.31 1.63
N LYS A 28 10.32 -23.59 1.46
CA LYS A 28 10.46 -24.28 0.18
C LYS A 28 9.71 -23.45 -0.87
N MET A 29 10.43 -23.07 -1.93
CA MET A 29 9.83 -22.53 -3.14
C MET A 29 8.86 -23.56 -3.71
N GLU A 30 7.58 -23.44 -3.40
CA GLU A 30 6.54 -24.02 -4.24
C GLU A 30 6.21 -23.01 -5.33
N ASN A 31 6.80 -23.26 -6.50
CA ASN A 31 6.43 -22.63 -7.77
C ASN A 31 4.96 -22.96 -8.05
N SER A 32 4.05 -22.07 -7.66
CA SER A 32 2.70 -22.06 -8.21
C SER A 32 2.74 -21.39 -9.59
N ASN A 33 3.17 -22.17 -10.58
CA ASN A 33 2.90 -21.87 -11.98
C ASN A 33 1.39 -21.82 -12.19
N THR A 34 0.86 -20.60 -12.29
CA THR A 34 -0.41 -20.35 -12.97
C THR A 34 -0.09 -19.55 -14.21
N ASP A 35 0.22 -20.28 -15.29
CA ASP A 35 0.31 -19.74 -16.64
C ASP A 35 -1.09 -19.24 -17.09
N ILE A 36 -1.24 -17.92 -17.23
CA ILE A 36 -2.20 -17.31 -18.14
C ILE A 36 -1.54 -16.10 -18.85
N ASN A 37 -1.22 -16.32 -20.13
CA ASN A 37 -0.95 -15.37 -21.22
C ASN A 37 0.28 -14.44 -21.17
N SER A 38 1.19 -14.75 -22.09
CA SER A 38 2.36 -14.00 -22.54
C SER A 38 2.02 -12.62 -23.11
N ASN A 39 2.14 -11.59 -22.26
CA ASN A 39 2.61 -10.22 -22.52
C ASN A 39 2.78 -9.54 -21.15
N SER A 40 3.57 -10.18 -20.29
CA SER A 40 3.65 -9.82 -18.87
C SER A 40 4.35 -8.47 -18.70
N ARG A 41 3.68 -7.52 -18.01
CA ARG A 41 4.27 -6.29 -17.47
C ARG A 41 5.27 -6.69 -16.38
N MET A 42 6.43 -7.20 -16.79
CA MET A 42 7.46 -7.64 -15.87
C MET A 42 8.27 -6.45 -15.40
N LEU A 43 8.45 -6.35 -14.09
CA LEU A 43 9.42 -5.44 -13.53
C LEU A 43 10.82 -5.88 -13.96
N PRO A 44 11.73 -4.93 -14.27
CA PRO A 44 13.15 -5.24 -14.37
C PRO A 44 13.60 -6.07 -13.16
N GLU A 45 14.44 -7.09 -13.39
CA GLU A 45 14.89 -8.03 -12.36
C GLU A 45 15.43 -7.32 -11.11
N GLN A 46 16.20 -6.26 -11.32
CA GLN A 46 16.74 -5.40 -10.25
C GLN A 46 15.64 -4.81 -9.35
N ILE A 47 14.50 -4.39 -9.92
CA ILE A 47 13.38 -3.85 -9.16
C ILE A 47 12.68 -4.98 -8.39
N SER A 48 12.44 -6.12 -9.05
CA SER A 48 11.85 -7.30 -8.41
C SER A 48 12.64 -7.76 -7.18
N GLU A 49 13.97 -7.80 -7.27
CA GLU A 49 14.84 -8.14 -6.14
C GLU A 49 14.71 -7.15 -4.98
N ILE A 50 14.65 -5.84 -5.27
CA ILE A 50 14.49 -4.81 -4.24
C ILE A 50 13.13 -4.94 -3.56
N VAL A 51 12.06 -5.19 -4.34
CA VAL A 51 10.69 -5.42 -3.83
C VAL A 51 10.67 -6.63 -2.90
N HIS A 52 11.16 -7.78 -3.36
CA HIS A 52 11.17 -9.01 -2.57
C HIS A 52 11.97 -8.86 -1.27
N ARG A 53 13.05 -8.07 -1.28
CA ARG A 53 13.90 -7.87 -0.11
C ARG A 53 13.34 -6.86 0.90
N ILE A 54 12.72 -5.77 0.43
CA ILE A 54 12.28 -4.67 1.30
C ILE A 54 10.79 -4.74 1.61
N PHE A 55 9.96 -4.86 0.58
CA PHE A 55 8.51 -4.78 0.72
C PHE A 55 7.86 -6.13 1.02
N GLY A 56 8.37 -7.23 0.45
CA GLY A 56 7.81 -8.57 0.65
C GLY A 56 7.62 -8.96 2.12
N PRO A 57 8.66 -8.91 2.96
CA PRO A 57 8.51 -9.32 4.37
C PRO A 57 7.76 -8.29 5.22
N ALA A 58 7.56 -7.05 4.72
CA ALA A 58 6.69 -6.05 5.32
C ALA A 58 5.21 -6.18 4.90
N ASP A 59 4.85 -7.15 4.06
CA ASP A 59 3.50 -7.24 3.46
C ASP A 59 3.12 -5.98 2.67
N LEU A 60 4.10 -5.42 1.96
CA LEU A 60 3.93 -4.37 0.97
C LEU A 60 4.10 -4.98 -0.43
N HIS A 61 3.26 -4.56 -1.35
CA HIS A 61 3.20 -5.07 -2.72
C HIS A 61 3.21 -3.90 -3.70
N VAL A 62 3.81 -4.09 -4.87
CA VAL A 62 3.85 -3.08 -5.93
C VAL A 62 3.18 -3.60 -7.19
N HIS A 63 2.46 -2.71 -7.88
CA HIS A 63 1.87 -3.03 -9.17
C HIS A 63 2.23 -1.93 -10.18
N PRO A 64 2.86 -2.30 -11.31
CA PRO A 64 3.27 -1.34 -12.32
C PRO A 64 2.10 -0.84 -13.18
N PHE A 65 2.17 0.44 -13.54
CA PHE A 65 1.27 1.09 -14.49
C PHE A 65 2.00 2.20 -15.26
N LEU A 66 1.43 2.62 -16.39
CA LEU A 66 1.89 3.79 -17.12
C LEU A 66 1.13 5.04 -16.68
N ILE A 67 1.84 6.17 -16.55
CA ILE A 67 1.24 7.44 -16.13
C ILE A 67 0.10 7.87 -17.06
N GLY A 68 0.19 7.57 -18.36
CA GLY A 68 -0.87 7.84 -19.34
C GLY A 68 -2.21 7.24 -18.94
N TRP A 69 -2.22 5.98 -18.48
CA TRP A 69 -3.45 5.30 -18.07
C TRP A 69 -4.11 5.98 -16.86
N TYR A 70 -3.31 6.45 -15.91
CA TYR A 70 -3.81 7.20 -14.77
C TYR A 70 -4.34 8.59 -15.21
N ASN A 71 -3.56 9.32 -16.02
CA ASN A 71 -3.90 10.66 -16.47
C ASN A 71 -5.21 10.72 -17.29
N GLU A 72 -5.49 9.67 -18.07
CA GLU A 72 -6.74 9.52 -18.83
C GLU A 72 -7.99 9.57 -17.94
N LEU A 73 -7.90 9.07 -16.70
CA LEU A 73 -9.06 8.92 -15.81
C LEU A 73 -9.24 10.04 -14.79
N VAL A 74 -8.17 10.77 -14.41
CA VAL A 74 -8.23 11.72 -13.29
C VAL A 74 -8.51 13.17 -13.70
N GLY A 75 -8.47 13.46 -15.00
CA GLY A 75 -8.64 14.80 -15.56
C GLY A 75 -7.47 15.75 -15.26
N SER A 76 -7.46 16.90 -15.94
CA SER A 76 -6.32 17.83 -15.95
C SER A 76 -5.86 18.35 -14.59
N LYS A 77 -6.76 18.39 -13.59
CA LYS A 77 -6.43 18.87 -12.24
C LYS A 77 -5.54 17.90 -11.47
N PHE A 78 -5.65 16.61 -11.73
CA PHE A 78 -4.92 15.55 -11.01
C PHE A 78 -3.89 14.83 -11.89
N ALA A 79 -3.80 15.22 -13.16
CA ALA A 79 -2.82 14.70 -14.09
C ALA A 79 -1.39 14.96 -13.59
N LEU A 80 -0.56 13.93 -13.66
CA LEU A 80 0.86 13.97 -13.31
C LEU A 80 1.64 14.47 -14.53
N ASN A 81 2.46 15.50 -14.32
CA ASN A 81 3.20 16.17 -15.39
C ASN A 81 4.52 15.46 -15.73
N VAL A 82 4.41 14.23 -16.21
CA VAL A 82 5.50 13.42 -16.75
C VAL A 82 5.02 12.73 -18.04
N PRO A 83 5.92 12.23 -18.91
CA PRO A 83 5.53 11.52 -20.13
C PRO A 83 4.52 10.38 -19.87
N GLU A 84 3.59 10.18 -20.79
CA GLU A 84 2.52 9.17 -20.64
C GLU A 84 3.06 7.74 -20.58
N ASP A 85 4.18 7.48 -21.25
CA ASP A 85 4.89 6.21 -21.28
C ASP A 85 5.80 5.99 -20.05
N THR A 86 5.82 6.93 -19.09
CA THR A 86 6.58 6.79 -17.84
C THR A 86 6.00 5.69 -16.96
N VAL A 87 6.87 4.82 -16.44
CA VAL A 87 6.51 3.75 -15.51
C VAL A 87 6.33 4.31 -14.09
N ALA A 88 5.26 3.89 -13.44
CA ALA A 88 5.03 4.10 -12.03
C ALA A 88 4.56 2.81 -11.34
N PHE A 89 4.72 2.76 -10.02
CA PHE A 89 4.19 1.73 -9.15
C PHE A 89 3.13 2.32 -8.26
N VAL A 90 2.02 1.60 -8.09
CA VAL A 90 1.17 1.77 -6.90
C VAL A 90 1.66 0.82 -5.83
N VAL A 91 1.75 1.30 -4.59
CA VAL A 91 2.14 0.48 -3.43
C VAL A 91 0.88 0.19 -2.62
N ILE A 92 0.61 -1.08 -2.33
CA ILE A 92 -0.46 -1.51 -1.44
C ILE A 92 0.12 -2.25 -0.23
N SER A 93 -0.54 -2.14 0.91
CA SER A 93 -0.24 -2.97 2.09
C SER A 93 -1.28 -4.07 2.24
N GLY A 94 -0.83 -5.30 2.43
CA GLY A 94 -1.68 -6.43 2.77
C GLY A 94 -2.19 -6.39 4.23
N PRO A 95 -2.96 -7.41 4.64
CA PRO A 95 -3.64 -7.42 5.93
C PRO A 95 -2.70 -7.51 7.15
N THR A 96 -1.47 -7.98 6.96
CA THR A 96 -0.51 -8.24 8.06
C THR A 96 0.53 -7.12 8.24
N ILE A 97 0.32 -5.97 7.58
CA ILE A 97 1.22 -4.80 7.61
C ILE A 97 1.51 -4.31 9.04
N PHE A 98 0.53 -4.40 9.93
CA PHE A 98 0.68 -3.89 11.30
C PHE A 98 1.71 -4.72 12.08
N GLU A 99 1.56 -6.05 12.05
CA GLU A 99 2.42 -6.99 12.75
C GLU A 99 3.78 -7.15 12.07
N LYS A 100 3.81 -7.18 10.73
CA LYS A 100 5.04 -7.44 9.97
C LYS A 100 5.87 -6.20 9.69
N CYS A 101 5.29 -5.00 9.70
CA CYS A 101 5.99 -3.77 9.35
C CYS A 101 5.96 -2.73 10.47
N VAL A 102 4.78 -2.31 10.90
CA VAL A 102 4.62 -1.19 11.85
C VAL A 102 5.27 -1.52 13.19
N ILE A 103 4.87 -2.63 13.82
CA ILE A 103 5.40 -3.00 15.15
C ILE A 103 6.93 -3.19 15.12
N PRO A 104 7.53 -3.95 14.18
CA PRO A 104 8.98 -4.09 14.08
C PRO A 104 9.71 -2.76 13.85
N PHE A 105 9.15 -1.86 13.02
CA PHE A 105 9.72 -0.54 12.80
C PHE A 105 9.76 0.27 14.09
N LEU A 106 8.64 0.37 14.83
CA LEU A 106 8.55 1.15 16.05
C LEU A 106 9.49 0.62 17.14
N ARG A 107 9.53 -0.71 17.33
CA ARG A 107 10.49 -1.36 18.24
C ARG A 107 11.93 -1.00 17.90
N ASN A 108 12.27 -0.96 16.61
CA ASN A 108 13.61 -0.60 16.17
C ASN A 108 13.93 0.88 16.41
N GLN A 109 12.99 1.79 16.17
CA GLN A 109 13.20 3.23 16.43
C GLN A 109 13.41 3.50 17.91
N VAL A 110 12.54 2.92 18.75
CA VAL A 110 12.65 2.98 20.21
C VAL A 110 13.98 2.40 20.70
N GLY A 111 14.37 1.21 20.24
CA GLY A 111 15.62 0.59 20.67
C GLY A 111 16.88 1.38 20.27
N ARG A 112 16.79 2.28 19.29
CA ARG A 112 17.87 3.22 18.92
C ARG A 112 17.79 4.54 19.70
N ASN A 113 16.59 4.98 20.03
CA ASN A 113 16.31 6.20 20.75
C ASN A 113 15.07 6.00 21.63
N ASN A 114 15.28 5.79 22.93
CA ASN A 114 14.18 5.54 23.88
C ASN A 114 13.22 6.73 24.02
N SER A 115 13.59 7.93 23.54
CA SER A 115 12.71 9.11 23.51
C SER A 115 11.96 9.26 22.18
N PHE A 116 12.06 8.30 21.27
CA PHE A 116 11.31 8.33 20.01
C PHE A 116 9.81 8.20 20.27
N CYS A 117 9.04 9.14 19.72
CA CYS A 117 7.59 9.09 19.64
C CYS A 117 7.13 9.70 18.31
N THR A 118 5.92 9.34 17.87
CA THR A 118 5.33 9.90 16.65
C THR A 118 3.82 10.01 16.80
N ILE A 119 3.22 11.04 16.17
CA ILE A 119 1.78 11.26 16.19
C ILE A 119 1.07 10.15 15.41
N ASP A 120 1.56 9.81 14.22
CA ASP A 120 0.98 8.72 13.41
C ASP A 120 2.05 7.65 13.15
N PRO A 121 2.05 6.56 13.94
CA PRO A 121 3.02 5.47 13.78
C PRO A 121 2.95 4.80 12.40
N LEU A 122 1.77 4.69 11.80
CA LEU A 122 1.58 4.04 10.50
C LEU A 122 2.16 4.91 9.38
N ASP A 123 1.82 6.19 9.35
CA ASP A 123 2.35 7.11 8.33
C ASP A 123 3.87 7.26 8.44
N GLU A 124 4.41 7.33 9.66
CA GLU A 124 5.86 7.40 9.87
C GLU A 124 6.57 6.11 9.41
N THR A 125 5.95 4.95 9.65
CA THR A 125 6.43 3.67 9.10
C THR A 125 6.42 3.69 7.57
N MET A 126 5.34 4.18 6.95
CA MET A 126 5.24 4.22 5.48
C MET A 126 6.28 5.16 4.86
N LYS A 127 6.50 6.35 5.44
CA LYS A 127 7.58 7.26 5.03
C LYS A 127 8.95 6.60 5.12
N PHE A 128 9.21 5.86 6.19
CA PHE A 128 10.45 5.12 6.33
C PHE A 128 10.61 4.05 5.25
N MET A 129 9.58 3.23 5.02
CA MET A 129 9.61 2.15 4.03
C MET A 129 9.80 2.68 2.61
N PHE A 130 9.08 3.74 2.23
CA PHE A 130 9.25 4.40 0.95
C PHE A 130 10.67 4.95 0.80
N ARG A 131 11.18 5.70 1.80
CA ARG A 131 12.55 6.25 1.75
C ARG A 131 13.61 5.16 1.61
N LEU A 132 13.45 4.02 2.29
CA LEU A 132 14.37 2.89 2.18
C LEU A 132 14.35 2.29 0.77
N PHE A 133 13.16 2.08 0.22
CA PHE A 133 12.98 1.52 -1.11
C PHE A 133 13.50 2.46 -2.21
N LEU A 134 13.14 3.74 -2.18
CA LEU A 134 13.61 4.76 -3.12
C LEU A 134 15.14 4.85 -3.14
N LYS A 135 15.78 4.80 -1.98
CA LYS A 135 17.25 4.83 -1.88
C LYS A 135 17.91 3.64 -2.58
N GLU A 136 17.33 2.44 -2.49
CA GLU A 136 17.87 1.27 -3.21
C GLU A 136 17.63 1.39 -4.71
N LEU A 137 16.49 1.94 -5.15
CA LEU A 137 16.25 2.23 -6.58
C LEU A 137 17.23 3.27 -7.12
N GLU A 138 17.43 4.37 -6.41
CA GLU A 138 18.38 5.42 -6.78
C GLU A 138 19.82 4.89 -6.83
N ALA A 139 20.18 3.95 -5.93
CA ALA A 139 21.47 3.28 -5.98
C ALA A 139 21.66 2.39 -7.23
N GLN A 140 20.57 1.98 -7.89
CA GLN A 140 20.59 1.31 -9.21
C GLN A 140 20.51 2.29 -10.39
N GLY A 141 20.46 3.61 -10.14
CA GLY A 141 20.42 4.64 -11.19
C GLY A 141 19.02 5.05 -11.64
N PHE A 142 17.97 4.67 -10.92
CA PHE A 142 16.61 5.14 -11.19
C PHE A 142 16.40 6.56 -10.64
N GLU A 143 15.75 7.42 -11.42
CA GLU A 143 15.29 8.72 -10.97
C GLU A 143 13.87 8.58 -10.41
N THR A 144 13.69 8.81 -9.11
CA THR A 144 12.43 8.51 -8.44
C THR A 144 11.69 9.75 -7.93
N GLU A 145 10.36 9.68 -7.89
CA GLU A 145 9.50 10.58 -7.12
C GLU A 145 8.37 9.77 -6.51
N ALA A 146 7.97 10.08 -5.29
CA ALA A 146 6.91 9.36 -4.61
C ALA A 146 5.89 10.29 -3.98
N PHE A 147 4.65 9.83 -3.94
CA PHE A 147 3.54 10.47 -3.25
C PHE A 147 2.84 9.45 -2.40
N HIS A 148 2.63 9.76 -1.12
CA HIS A 148 1.82 8.95 -0.22
C HIS A 148 0.34 9.26 -0.41
N ASP A 149 -0.54 8.35 0.03
CA ASP A 149 -1.98 8.54 0.02
C ASP A 149 -2.44 9.74 0.88
N PHE A 150 -1.68 10.06 1.93
CA PHE A 150 -1.92 11.22 2.80
C PHE A 150 -1.27 12.52 2.31
N ASP A 151 -0.53 12.53 1.19
CA ASP A 151 0.13 13.74 0.71
C ASP A 151 -0.88 14.71 0.06
N LEU A 152 -0.99 15.91 0.63
CA LEU A 152 -1.85 16.99 0.15
C LEU A 152 -1.04 18.18 -0.39
N PHE A 153 -1.61 18.89 -1.37
CA PHE A 153 -1.20 20.25 -1.72
C PHE A 153 -1.61 21.23 -0.61
N PRO A 154 -1.06 22.46 -0.56
CA PRO A 154 -1.44 23.49 0.41
C PRO A 154 -2.95 23.82 0.42
N ASN A 155 -3.63 23.66 -0.72
CA ASN A 155 -5.08 23.82 -0.85
C ASN A 155 -5.88 22.58 -0.38
N ARG A 156 -5.25 21.65 0.34
CA ARG A 156 -5.81 20.38 0.85
C ARG A 156 -6.25 19.38 -0.22
N ARG A 157 -5.94 19.62 -1.49
CA ARG A 157 -6.20 18.67 -2.57
C ARG A 157 -5.18 17.52 -2.50
N PRO A 158 -5.57 16.25 -2.67
CA PRO A 158 -4.62 15.15 -2.80
C PRO A 158 -3.63 15.37 -3.94
N LYS A 159 -2.36 15.00 -3.72
CA LYS A 159 -1.34 15.04 -4.77
C LYS A 159 -1.56 13.95 -5.83
N VAL A 160 -2.14 12.83 -5.43
CA VAL A 160 -2.43 11.67 -6.29
C VAL A 160 -3.77 11.04 -5.89
N LEU A 161 -4.53 10.54 -6.86
CA LEU A 161 -5.74 9.75 -6.62
C LEU A 161 -5.38 8.25 -6.59
N VAL A 162 -4.98 7.77 -5.41
CA VAL A 162 -4.40 6.42 -5.26
C VAL A 162 -5.34 5.28 -5.66
N GLN A 163 -6.66 5.44 -5.49
CA GLN A 163 -7.64 4.42 -5.92
C GLN A 163 -7.66 4.26 -7.45
N THR A 164 -7.53 5.37 -8.19
CA THR A 164 -7.39 5.33 -9.65
C THR A 164 -6.07 4.67 -10.05
N ALA A 165 -4.96 4.97 -9.37
CA ALA A 165 -3.67 4.33 -9.63
C ALA A 165 -3.74 2.80 -9.41
N ALA A 166 -4.37 2.35 -8.33
CA ALA A 166 -4.60 0.92 -8.07
C ALA A 166 -5.46 0.26 -9.14
N HIS A 167 -6.48 0.97 -9.64
CA HIS A 167 -7.35 0.49 -10.71
C HIS A 167 -6.60 0.25 -12.03
N VAL A 168 -5.89 1.27 -12.52
CA VAL A 168 -5.19 1.17 -13.81
C VAL A 168 -3.99 0.23 -13.75
N ALA A 169 -3.41 0.01 -12.57
CA ALA A 169 -2.36 -0.99 -12.37
C ALA A 169 -2.91 -2.43 -12.41
N GLY A 170 -4.22 -2.62 -12.25
CA GLY A 170 -4.84 -3.94 -12.07
C GLY A 170 -4.58 -4.51 -10.68
N ALA A 171 -4.29 -3.67 -9.68
CA ALA A 171 -4.06 -4.09 -8.30
C ALA A 171 -5.39 -4.29 -7.54
N ALA A 172 -6.34 -3.38 -7.74
CA ALA A 172 -7.64 -3.42 -7.10
C ALA A 172 -8.68 -2.78 -8.03
N GLU A 173 -9.93 -3.25 -8.00
CA GLU A 173 -10.98 -2.63 -8.79
C GLU A 173 -11.60 -1.44 -8.03
N TYR A 174 -11.71 -0.29 -8.68
CA TYR A 174 -12.28 0.92 -8.09
C TYR A 174 -13.75 1.06 -8.48
N PHE A 175 -14.63 0.87 -7.50
CA PHE A 175 -16.07 0.98 -7.66
C PHE A 175 -16.54 2.42 -7.41
N LEU A 176 -17.37 2.93 -8.31
CA LEU A 176 -17.90 4.30 -8.31
C LEU A 176 -19.42 4.25 -8.49
N GLU A 177 -20.10 5.29 -7.99
CA GLU A 177 -21.55 5.48 -8.19
C GLU A 177 -21.93 5.46 -9.68
N SER A 178 -21.06 5.94 -10.57
CA SER A 178 -21.28 5.95 -12.03
C SER A 178 -21.36 4.55 -12.67
N ARG A 179 -21.05 3.48 -11.93
CA ARG A 179 -21.24 2.09 -12.36
C ARG A 179 -22.69 1.61 -12.19
N LEU A 180 -23.51 2.36 -11.45
CA LEU A 180 -24.91 2.04 -11.20
C LEU A 180 -25.76 2.69 -12.30
N THR A 181 -26.53 1.88 -13.01
CA THR A 181 -27.43 2.30 -14.09
C THR A 181 -28.82 2.66 -13.57
N CYS A 182 -29.25 2.06 -12.45
CA CYS A 182 -30.57 2.28 -11.85
C CYS A 182 -30.44 2.92 -10.46
N LEU A 183 -30.30 4.25 -10.42
CA LEU A 183 -30.16 5.03 -9.17
C LEU A 183 -31.48 5.32 -8.46
N GLU A 184 -32.63 4.89 -9.01
CA GLU A 184 -33.97 5.27 -8.52
C GLU A 184 -34.25 4.83 -7.08
N SER A 185 -33.55 3.81 -6.58
CA SER A 185 -33.70 3.28 -5.22
C SER A 185 -32.66 3.78 -4.22
N ILE A 186 -31.65 4.55 -4.64
CA ILE A 186 -30.59 5.03 -3.75
C ILE A 186 -30.97 6.44 -3.26
N PRO A 187 -30.94 6.71 -1.93
CA PRO A 187 -31.17 8.05 -1.42
C PRO A 187 -30.27 9.06 -2.16
N LYS A 188 -30.75 10.28 -2.43
CA LYS A 188 -29.98 11.38 -3.09
C LYS A 188 -28.69 11.82 -2.37
N LYS A 189 -28.18 11.02 -1.44
CA LYS A 189 -26.95 11.25 -0.70
C LYS A 189 -25.79 10.69 -1.51
N LYS A 190 -24.73 11.49 -1.61
CA LYS A 190 -23.50 11.14 -2.31
C LYS A 190 -22.95 9.80 -1.79
N LEU A 191 -22.62 8.90 -2.72
CA LEU A 191 -21.85 7.69 -2.43
C LEU A 191 -20.36 7.96 -2.65
N PHE A 192 -19.52 7.38 -1.79
CA PHE A 192 -18.07 7.43 -1.97
C PHE A 192 -17.59 6.17 -2.68
N GLY A 193 -16.68 6.34 -3.63
CA GLY A 193 -16.03 5.23 -4.29
C GLY A 193 -15.09 4.49 -3.36
N VAL A 194 -14.89 3.20 -3.62
CA VAL A 194 -14.03 2.30 -2.85
C VAL A 194 -13.32 1.31 -3.75
N ALA A 195 -12.06 1.05 -3.46
CA ALA A 195 -11.26 0.02 -4.12
C ALA A 195 -11.37 -1.33 -3.38
N VAL A 196 -11.52 -2.42 -4.13
CA VAL A 196 -11.56 -3.79 -3.61
C VAL A 196 -10.46 -4.61 -4.27
N HIS A 197 -9.62 -5.25 -3.45
CA HIS A 197 -8.56 -6.15 -3.91
C HIS A 197 -9.13 -7.54 -4.21
N PRO A 198 -8.74 -8.21 -5.30
CA PRO A 198 -9.29 -9.51 -5.67
C PRO A 198 -9.00 -10.62 -4.65
N GLU A 199 -7.89 -10.52 -3.91
CA GLU A 199 -7.51 -11.51 -2.89
C GLU A 199 -7.80 -11.07 -1.45
N TYR A 200 -7.90 -9.77 -1.18
CA TYR A 200 -8.01 -9.24 0.19
C TYR A 200 -9.37 -8.60 0.47
N GLY A 201 -10.24 -8.49 -0.55
CA GLY A 201 -11.42 -7.66 -0.46
C GLY A 201 -11.05 -6.23 -0.08
N GLY A 202 -11.65 -5.70 0.98
CA GLY A 202 -11.29 -4.40 1.55
C GLY A 202 -10.23 -4.47 2.65
N TRP A 203 -9.64 -5.63 2.96
CA TRP A 203 -8.62 -5.82 4.02
C TRP A 203 -7.22 -5.43 3.57
N PHE A 204 -7.10 -4.28 2.91
CA PHE A 204 -5.85 -3.72 2.43
C PHE A 204 -5.93 -2.20 2.45
N ALA A 205 -4.81 -1.54 2.15
CA ALA A 205 -4.80 -0.10 1.93
C ALA A 205 -3.80 0.25 0.82
N ILE A 206 -4.09 1.32 0.08
CA ILE A 206 -3.18 1.86 -0.91
C ILE A 206 -2.33 2.93 -0.23
N ARG A 207 -1.01 2.79 -0.28
CA ARG A 207 -0.05 3.59 0.50
C ARG A 207 0.58 4.74 -0.28
N GLY A 208 0.44 4.72 -1.60
CA GLY A 208 0.99 5.77 -2.45
C GLY A 208 1.41 5.24 -3.82
N ILE A 209 2.13 6.10 -4.54
CA ILE A 209 2.76 5.78 -5.81
C ILE A 209 4.25 6.13 -5.81
N ILE A 210 4.99 5.46 -6.67
CA ILE A 210 6.41 5.72 -6.96
C ILE A 210 6.56 5.85 -8.48
N ILE A 211 7.10 6.95 -8.96
CA ILE A 211 7.30 7.26 -10.37
C ILE A 211 8.78 7.08 -10.71
N LEU A 212 9.09 6.34 -11.77
CA LEU A 212 10.44 6.15 -12.30
C LEU A 212 10.64 7.09 -13.49
N LYS A 213 11.09 8.32 -13.22
CA LYS A 213 11.13 9.43 -14.21
C LYS A 213 11.94 9.13 -15.46
N ASN A 214 12.95 8.27 -15.34
CA ASN A 214 13.84 7.87 -16.42
C ASN A 214 13.49 6.50 -17.04
N VAL A 215 12.38 5.88 -16.66
CA VAL A 215 11.93 4.59 -17.22
C VAL A 215 10.67 4.81 -18.05
N ARG A 216 10.72 4.39 -19.32
CA ARG A 216 9.63 4.49 -20.27
C ARG A 216 9.35 3.13 -20.91
N GLU A 217 8.09 2.80 -21.04
CA GLU A 217 7.64 1.49 -21.52
C GLU A 217 6.43 1.61 -22.44
N LYS A 218 6.22 0.59 -23.27
CA LYS A 218 5.06 0.49 -24.17
C LYS A 218 4.26 -0.75 -23.83
N TRP A 219 3.60 -0.68 -22.69
CA TRP A 219 2.71 -1.75 -22.22
C TRP A 219 1.28 -1.53 -22.70
N GLU A 220 0.56 -2.63 -22.81
CA GLU A 220 -0.89 -2.59 -22.90
C GLU A 220 -1.51 -2.55 -21.50
N PRO A 221 -2.65 -1.86 -21.31
CA PRO A 221 -3.38 -1.89 -20.05
C PRO A 221 -3.75 -3.33 -19.65
N PRO A 222 -3.80 -3.66 -18.35
CA PRO A 222 -4.29 -4.96 -17.91
C PRO A 222 -5.75 -5.15 -18.28
N PRO A 223 -6.21 -6.41 -18.46
CA PRO A 223 -7.63 -6.68 -18.57
C PRO A 223 -8.35 -6.23 -17.28
N PRO A 224 -9.60 -5.76 -17.37
CA PRO A 224 -10.41 -5.43 -16.20
C PRO A 224 -10.53 -6.63 -15.25
N LEU A 225 -10.41 -6.38 -13.94
CA LEU A 225 -10.50 -7.44 -12.93
C LEU A 225 -11.91 -8.04 -12.82
N ASN A 226 -12.96 -7.24 -13.06
CA ASN A 226 -14.37 -7.65 -13.02
C ASN A 226 -14.73 -8.44 -11.73
N ILE A 227 -14.26 -7.93 -10.59
CA ILE A 227 -14.37 -8.55 -9.26
C ILE A 227 -15.83 -8.67 -8.83
N LEU A 228 -16.65 -7.66 -9.14
CA LEU A 228 -18.09 -7.63 -8.82
C LEU A 228 -18.88 -7.23 -10.08
N PRO A 229 -19.39 -8.19 -10.87
CA PRO A 229 -20.18 -7.88 -12.06
C PRO A 229 -21.64 -7.52 -11.76
N ASP A 230 -22.11 -7.76 -10.54
CA ASP A 230 -23.51 -7.55 -10.13
C ASP A 230 -23.73 -6.16 -9.57
N GLU A 231 -24.55 -5.35 -10.26
CA GLU A 231 -24.90 -3.99 -9.87
C GLU A 231 -25.49 -3.90 -8.44
N SER A 232 -26.27 -4.90 -8.02
CA SER A 232 -26.83 -4.94 -6.65
C SER A 232 -25.74 -5.10 -5.59
N LYS A 233 -24.69 -5.87 -5.89
CA LYS A 233 -23.52 -6.01 -5.00
C LYS A 233 -22.67 -4.74 -4.98
N ILE A 234 -22.56 -4.05 -6.11
CA ILE A 234 -21.87 -2.75 -6.18
C ILE A 234 -22.63 -1.72 -5.34
N ALA A 235 -23.95 -1.66 -5.45
CA ALA A 235 -24.78 -0.77 -4.64
C ALA A 235 -24.62 -1.04 -3.14
N PHE A 236 -24.68 -2.32 -2.74
CA PHE A 236 -24.42 -2.75 -1.35
C PHE A 236 -23.02 -2.33 -0.88
N LEU A 237 -21.97 -2.58 -1.68
CA LEU A 237 -20.59 -2.21 -1.36
C LEU A 237 -20.47 -0.70 -1.10
N LEU A 238 -20.98 0.13 -2.02
CA LEU A 238 -20.88 1.58 -1.91
C LEU A 238 -21.67 2.12 -0.72
N GLU A 239 -22.86 1.57 -0.46
CA GLU A 239 -23.68 1.93 0.71
C GLU A 239 -22.97 1.58 2.02
N GLN A 240 -22.47 0.35 2.14
CA GLN A 240 -21.79 -0.11 3.34
C GLN A 240 -20.48 0.67 3.59
N PHE A 241 -19.70 0.94 2.55
CA PHE A 241 -18.51 1.77 2.68
C PHE A 241 -18.84 3.22 3.05
N THR A 242 -19.90 3.80 2.47
CA THR A 242 -20.24 5.21 2.72
C THR A 242 -20.83 5.42 4.11
N TYR A 243 -21.72 4.55 4.57
CA TYR A 243 -22.52 4.78 5.78
C TYR A 243 -22.17 3.86 6.95
N ASN A 244 -21.58 2.69 6.70
CA ASN A 244 -21.35 1.64 7.70
C ASN A 244 -19.89 1.15 7.72
N TRP A 245 -18.92 2.00 7.35
CA TRP A 245 -17.53 1.58 7.17
C TRP A 245 -16.90 0.92 8.40
N LYS A 246 -17.30 1.33 9.61
CA LYS A 246 -16.83 0.77 10.90
C LYS A 246 -17.30 -0.67 11.15
N ALA A 247 -18.39 -1.10 10.51
CA ALA A 247 -18.85 -2.48 10.62
C ALA A 247 -17.92 -3.45 9.86
N ASN A 248 -17.03 -2.94 8.99
CA ASN A 248 -16.09 -3.69 8.17
C ASN A 248 -16.70 -4.73 7.20
N ILE A 249 -18.03 -4.90 7.17
CA ILE A 249 -18.74 -5.86 6.28
C ILE A 249 -18.42 -5.61 4.80
N TRP A 250 -18.24 -4.35 4.40
CA TRP A 250 -17.87 -3.98 3.02
C TRP A 250 -16.52 -4.57 2.59
N ARG A 251 -15.64 -4.96 3.54
CA ARG A 251 -14.34 -5.55 3.23
C ARG A 251 -14.44 -7.01 2.79
N ASP A 252 -15.54 -7.69 3.11
CA ASP A 252 -15.77 -9.12 2.81
C ASP A 252 -16.74 -9.32 1.62
N VAL A 253 -16.88 -8.33 0.74
CA VAL A 253 -17.72 -8.44 -0.46
C VAL A 253 -17.23 -9.48 -1.48
N VAL A 254 -15.99 -9.93 -1.33
CA VAL A 254 -15.40 -11.05 -2.07
C VAL A 254 -14.71 -12.03 -1.13
N PRO A 255 -14.53 -13.30 -1.53
CA PRO A 255 -13.77 -14.27 -0.74
C PRO A 255 -12.34 -13.78 -0.47
N VAL A 256 -11.95 -13.76 0.81
CA VAL A 256 -10.61 -13.36 1.24
C VAL A 256 -9.67 -14.58 1.19
N LYS A 257 -8.56 -14.44 0.47
CA LYS A 257 -7.56 -15.50 0.30
C LYS A 257 -6.97 -15.90 1.64
N ASN A 258 -6.94 -17.20 1.90
CA ASN A 258 -6.47 -17.80 3.15
C ASN A 258 -7.17 -17.26 4.42
N ASP A 259 -8.32 -16.59 4.26
CA ASP A 259 -9.07 -15.97 5.35
C ASP A 259 -8.29 -14.93 6.19
N VAL A 260 -7.24 -14.33 5.61
CA VAL A 260 -6.35 -13.39 6.32
C VAL A 260 -6.92 -11.97 6.29
N ARG A 261 -7.33 -11.47 7.46
CA ARG A 261 -7.87 -10.12 7.69
C ARG A 261 -6.96 -9.30 8.60
N TYR A 262 -7.27 -8.02 8.78
CA TYR A 262 -6.64 -7.23 9.85
C TYR A 262 -6.93 -7.90 11.20
N SER A 263 -5.92 -7.93 12.07
CA SER A 263 -6.09 -8.40 13.44
C SER A 263 -7.06 -7.51 14.21
N ALA A 264 -7.62 -8.03 15.31
CA ALA A 264 -8.48 -7.25 16.19
C ALA A 264 -7.75 -6.00 16.73
N ASP A 265 -6.47 -6.15 17.10
CA ASP A 265 -5.65 -5.03 17.56
C ASP A 265 -5.39 -4.01 16.45
N PHE A 266 -5.18 -4.44 15.20
CA PHE A 266 -4.99 -3.49 14.11
C PHE A 266 -6.29 -2.75 13.77
N LEU A 267 -7.45 -3.41 13.84
CA LEU A 267 -8.75 -2.74 13.72
C LEU A 267 -8.95 -1.69 14.80
N GLU A 268 -8.68 -2.05 16.07
CA GLU A 268 -8.77 -1.12 17.20
C GLU A 268 -7.80 0.07 17.04
N TYR A 269 -6.59 -0.19 16.57
CA TYR A 269 -5.61 0.84 16.22
C TYR A 269 -6.12 1.80 15.13
N LEU A 270 -6.75 1.27 14.07
CA LEU A 270 -7.27 2.08 12.97
C LEU A 270 -8.47 2.94 13.39
N GLU A 271 -9.29 2.42 14.31
CA GLU A 271 -10.44 3.14 14.91
C GLU A 271 -10.01 4.17 15.96
N THR A 272 -8.80 4.04 16.50
CA THR A 272 -8.21 5.01 17.44
C THR A 272 -7.90 6.33 16.73
N ASP A 273 -8.27 7.45 17.37
CA ASP A 273 -7.95 8.78 16.89
C ASP A 273 -6.44 8.91 16.58
N PRO A 274 -6.03 9.52 15.45
CA PRO A 274 -4.62 9.57 15.08
C PRO A 274 -3.69 10.05 16.19
N ASN A 275 -4.08 11.06 16.96
CA ASN A 275 -3.28 11.61 18.07
C ASN A 275 -3.15 10.70 19.31
N LYS A 276 -3.90 9.59 19.38
CA LYS A 276 -3.85 8.59 20.46
C LYS A 276 -3.23 7.26 20.02
N ARG A 277 -2.87 7.13 18.74
CA ARG A 277 -2.33 5.88 18.18
C ARG A 277 -0.99 5.48 18.81
N TRP A 278 -0.17 6.45 19.21
CA TRP A 278 1.05 6.16 19.96
C TRP A 278 0.75 5.55 21.33
N ASP A 279 -0.14 6.18 22.09
CA ASP A 279 -0.54 5.71 23.42
C ASP A 279 -1.15 4.32 23.35
N PHE A 280 -1.97 4.04 22.32
CA PHE A 280 -2.48 2.70 22.04
C PHE A 280 -1.35 1.67 21.93
N ILE A 281 -0.33 1.96 21.13
CA ILE A 281 0.82 1.07 20.91
C ILE A 281 1.56 0.78 22.22
N VAL A 282 1.74 1.81 23.06
CA VAL A 282 2.39 1.69 24.37
C VAL A 282 1.51 0.86 25.32
N GLN A 283 0.22 1.17 25.44
CA GLN A 283 -0.70 0.49 26.34
C GLN A 283 -0.89 -1.00 26.02
N LYS A 284 -0.89 -1.36 24.73
CA LYS A 284 -0.92 -2.75 24.28
C LYS A 284 0.40 -3.49 24.50
N GLY A 285 1.43 -2.83 25.01
CA GLY A 285 2.73 -3.44 25.31
C GLY A 285 3.54 -3.80 24.07
N TYR A 286 3.21 -3.24 22.90
CA TYR A 286 3.91 -3.57 21.66
C TYR A 286 5.38 -3.16 21.68
N LEU A 287 5.77 -2.20 22.52
CA LEU A 287 7.13 -1.69 22.63
C LEU A 287 7.91 -2.25 23.84
N GLY A 288 7.32 -3.18 24.60
CA GLY A 288 7.88 -3.69 25.86
C GLY A 288 7.62 -2.74 27.04
N ASP A 289 8.25 -3.03 28.20
CA ASP A 289 8.16 -2.21 29.42
C ASP A 289 8.90 -0.88 29.23
N MET A 290 8.24 0.08 28.58
CA MET A 290 8.69 1.47 28.54
C MET A 290 7.85 2.31 29.49
N GLU A 291 8.52 2.93 30.47
CA GLU A 291 7.96 4.07 31.18
C GLU A 291 7.99 5.27 30.23
N CYS A 292 6.82 5.83 29.91
CA CYS A 292 6.72 7.10 29.19
C CYS A 292 7.40 8.20 30.06
N PRO A 293 8.28 9.05 29.52
CA PRO A 293 8.85 10.16 30.29
C PRO A 293 7.78 11.14 30.79
#